data_AF-A0A0A0BZ96-F1
#
_entry.id   AF-A0A0A0BZ96-F1
#
_cell.length_a   1.000
_cell.length_b   1.000
_cell.length_c   1.000
_cell.angle_alpha   90.00
_cell.angle_beta   90.00
_cell.angle_gamma   90.00
#
_symmetry.space_group_name_H-M   'P 1'
#
loop_
_entity.id
_entity.type
_entity.pdbx_description
1 polymer ?
#
loop_
_entity_poly.entity_id
_entity_poly.type
_entity_poly.pdbx_seq_one_letter_code
_entity_poly.pdbx_strand_id
1 'polypeptide(L)'
;MTAVCDLDRLVPERGAGALVDGTPVAVFRLADGRVLAVQQRDPFSGANVLSRGLVGDRSGRATLTSPMHKQVWDLESGECLDPGGKDPLPLRTYTAQVIHGTVHLSP
;
A
#
# COMPACT_ATOMS: atom_id res chain seq x y z
N MET A 1 -3.34 -1.29 17.35
CA MET A 1 -3.60 -0.27 16.31
C MET A 1 -2.70 0.91 16.58
N THR A 2 -1.89 1.29 15.59
CA THR A 2 -0.90 2.37 15.67
C THR A 2 -1.44 3.56 14.91
N ALA A 3 -1.56 4.72 15.56
CA ALA A 3 -1.88 5.98 14.87
C ALA A 3 -0.69 6.41 14.01
N VAL A 4 -0.90 6.68 12.71
CA VAL A 4 0.21 6.96 11.78
C VAL A 4 0.24 8.39 11.27
N CYS A 5 -0.91 9.00 10.99
CA CYS A 5 -1.04 10.40 10.57
C CYS A 5 -2.50 10.85 10.52
N ASP A 6 -2.73 12.14 10.34
CA ASP A 6 -4.04 12.68 9.95
C ASP A 6 -4.36 12.33 8.49
N LEU A 7 -5.63 12.08 8.18
CA LEU A 7 -6.10 11.68 6.85
C LEU A 7 -5.79 12.72 5.77
N ASP A 8 -5.83 14.00 6.13
CA ASP A 8 -5.58 15.12 5.20
C ASP A 8 -4.11 15.25 4.78
N ARG A 9 -3.19 14.64 5.52
CA ARG A 9 -1.78 14.50 5.12
C ARG A 9 -1.56 13.46 4.04
N LEU A 10 -2.50 12.55 3.83
CA LEU A 10 -2.48 11.63 2.71
C LEU A 10 -3.07 12.31 1.48
N VAL A 11 -2.17 12.62 0.54
CA VAL A 11 -2.56 13.07 -0.81
C VAL A 11 -3.22 11.87 -1.52
N PRO A 12 -4.45 12.01 -2.05
CA PRO A 12 -5.12 10.93 -2.76
C PRO A 12 -4.25 10.33 -3.88
N GLU A 13 -4.30 9.01 -4.04
CA GLU A 13 -3.57 8.21 -5.03
C GLU A 13 -2.03 8.26 -4.91
N ARG A 14 -1.50 8.88 -3.85
CA ARG A 14 -0.06 8.97 -3.57
C ARG A 14 0.28 8.22 -2.29
N GLY A 15 1.23 7.30 -2.39
CA GLY A 15 1.70 6.56 -1.22
C GLY A 15 2.48 7.42 -0.24
N ALA A 16 2.34 7.11 1.04
CA ALA A 16 3.14 7.62 2.14
C ALA A 16 3.78 6.47 2.91
N GLY A 17 4.99 6.67 3.43
CA GLY A 17 5.61 5.73 4.36
C GLY A 17 5.15 5.98 5.78
N ALA A 18 4.88 4.92 6.53
CA ALA A 18 4.53 4.94 7.95
C ALA A 18 5.28 3.85 8.72
N LEU A 19 5.25 3.94 10.05
CA LEU A 19 5.74 2.90 10.95
C LEU A 19 4.57 2.33 11.75
N VAL A 20 4.43 1.01 11.73
CA VAL A 20 3.48 0.25 12.56
C VAL A 20 4.29 -0.66 13.46
N ASP A 21 4.35 -0.33 14.76
CA ASP A 21 5.13 -1.07 15.76
C ASP A 21 6.59 -1.31 15.31
N GLY A 22 7.22 -0.29 14.72
CA GLY A 22 8.59 -0.35 14.19
C GLY A 22 8.72 -0.97 12.79
N THR A 23 7.65 -1.50 12.21
CA THR A 23 7.65 -2.08 10.86
C THR A 23 7.30 -1.01 9.81
N PRO A 24 8.11 -0.83 8.74
CA PRO A 24 7.79 0.07 7.64
C PRO A 24 6.60 -0.40 6.80
N VAL A 25 5.63 0.51 6.60
CA VAL A 25 4.37 0.26 5.87
C VAL A 25 4.15 1.37 4.83
N ALA A 26 3.62 1.00 3.66
CA ALA A 26 3.13 1.91 2.64
C ALA A 26 1.63 2.12 2.83
N VAL A 27 1.20 3.38 2.90
CA VAL A 27 -0.19 3.78 3.13
C VAL A 27 -0.68 4.61 1.96
N PHE A 28 -1.88 4.32 1.50
CA PHE A 28 -2.50 4.99 0.35
C PHE A 28 -3.91 5.42 0.73
N ARG A 29 -4.24 6.68 0.46
CA ARG A 29 -5.62 7.14 0.42
C ARG A 29 -6.07 7.09 -1.04
N LEU A 30 -7.12 6.35 -1.32
CA LEU A 30 -7.70 6.26 -2.66
C LEU A 30 -8.59 7.47 -2.97
N ALA A 31 -8.90 7.66 -4.25
CA ALA A 31 -9.77 8.72 -4.75
C ALA A 31 -11.20 8.60 -4.21
N ASP A 32 -11.66 7.37 -3.94
CA ASP A 32 -12.94 7.08 -3.30
C ASP A 32 -12.94 7.32 -1.77
N GLY A 33 -11.79 7.73 -1.21
CA GLY A 33 -11.60 8.05 0.20
C GLY A 33 -11.21 6.86 1.08
N ARG A 34 -11.19 5.62 0.56
CA ARG A 34 -10.69 4.47 1.32
C ARG A 34 -9.20 4.63 1.62
N VAL A 35 -8.76 4.07 2.74
CA VAL A 35 -7.34 3.98 3.09
C VAL A 35 -6.94 2.52 3.04
N LEU A 36 -5.91 2.20 2.26
CA LEU A 36 -5.33 0.87 2.16
C LEU A 36 -3.85 0.92 2.53
N ALA A 37 -3.34 -0.16 3.08
CA ALA A 37 -1.95 -0.23 3.53
C ALA A 37 -1.35 -1.61 3.28
N VAL A 38 -0.08 -1.62 2.87
CA VAL A 38 0.71 -2.83 2.57
C VAL A 38 2.12 -2.68 3.14
N GLN A 39 2.87 -3.78 3.25
CA GLN A 39 4.30 -3.70 3.59
C GLN A 39 5.04 -2.68 2.69
N GLN A 40 6.03 -1.97 3.24
CA GLN A 40 6.83 -1.03 2.45
C GLN A 40 7.86 -1.73 1.55
N ARG A 41 8.29 -2.94 1.95
CA ARG A 41 9.31 -3.72 1.24
C ARG A 41 8.73 -4.40 0.01
N ASP A 42 9.26 -4.07 -1.15
CA ASP A 42 8.97 -4.77 -2.41
C ASP A 42 9.58 -6.18 -2.33
N PRO A 43 8.79 -7.27 -2.46
CA PRO A 43 9.29 -8.62 -2.31
C PRO A 43 10.22 -9.06 -3.45
N PHE A 44 10.14 -8.44 -4.64
CA PHE A 44 10.96 -8.80 -5.79
C PHE A 44 12.32 -8.10 -5.79
N SER A 45 12.38 -6.82 -5.37
CA SER A 45 13.63 -6.05 -5.32
C SER A 45 14.30 -6.08 -3.95
N GLY A 46 13.52 -6.34 -2.90
CA GLY A 46 13.96 -6.31 -1.51
C GLY A 46 14.13 -4.90 -0.93
N ALA A 47 13.80 -3.85 -1.68
CA ALA A 47 13.93 -2.45 -1.26
C ALA A 47 12.64 -1.93 -0.59
N ASN A 48 12.79 -0.98 0.34
CA ASN A 48 11.68 -0.32 1.02
C ASN A 48 11.11 0.84 0.18
N VAL A 49 10.34 0.51 -0.86
CA VAL A 49 9.96 1.47 -1.92
C VAL A 49 8.48 1.47 -2.30
N LEU A 50 7.63 0.63 -1.72
CA LEU A 50 6.27 0.45 -2.25
C LEU A 50 5.37 1.69 -2.13
N SER A 51 5.54 2.57 -1.14
CA SER A 51 4.87 3.88 -1.10
C SER A 51 5.25 4.83 -2.25
N ARG A 52 6.26 4.49 -3.06
CA ARG A 52 6.63 5.21 -4.29
C ARG A 52 6.01 4.60 -5.55
N GLY A 53 5.26 3.51 -5.40
CA GLY A 53 4.54 2.87 -6.50
C GLY A 53 3.37 3.70 -7.00
N LEU A 54 2.91 3.36 -8.21
CA LEU A 54 1.78 4.02 -8.84
C LEU A 54 0.50 3.28 -8.47
N VAL A 55 -0.48 3.99 -7.92
CA VAL A 55 -1.83 3.46 -7.75
C VAL A 55 -2.56 3.50 -9.09
N GLY A 56 -3.31 2.45 -9.41
CA GLY A 56 -4.11 2.37 -10.62
C GLY A 56 -5.38 1.54 -10.41
N ASP A 57 -6.13 1.31 -11.48
CA ASP A 57 -7.33 0.49 -11.48
C ASP A 57 -7.19 -0.66 -12.48
N ARG A 58 -7.69 -1.85 -12.08
CA ARG A 58 -7.90 -2.98 -13.00
C ARG A 58 -9.30 -3.54 -12.80
N SER A 59 -10.24 -3.05 -13.60
CA SER A 59 -11.65 -3.49 -13.56
C SER A 59 -12.30 -3.26 -12.19
N GLY A 60 -12.06 -2.10 -11.58
CA GLY A 60 -12.58 -1.74 -10.26
C GLY A 60 -11.72 -2.20 -9.08
N ARG A 61 -10.63 -2.94 -9.34
CA ARG A 61 -9.66 -3.34 -8.31
C ARG A 61 -8.57 -2.27 -8.20
N ALA A 62 -8.41 -1.69 -7.01
CA ALA A 62 -7.28 -0.80 -6.75
C ALA A 62 -5.98 -1.59 -6.85
N THR A 63 -5.03 -1.11 -7.64
CA THR A 63 -3.75 -1.77 -7.90
C THR A 63 -2.58 -0.91 -7.47
N LEU A 64 -1.47 -1.55 -7.13
CA LEU A 64 -0.18 -0.91 -6.90
C LEU A 64 0.84 -1.47 -7.89
N THR A 65 1.47 -0.60 -8.66
CA THR A 65 2.57 -0.96 -9.55
C THR A 65 3.91 -0.62 -8.90
N SER A 66 4.81 -1.60 -8.78
CA SER A 66 6.17 -1.39 -8.24
C SER A 66 6.88 -0.26 -9.00
N PRO A 67 7.56 0.67 -8.30
CA PRO A 67 8.40 1.66 -8.97
C PRO A 67 9.63 1.02 -9.61
N MET A 68 10.07 -0.14 -9.13
CA MET A 68 11.32 -0.81 -9.52
C MET A 68 11.16 -1.61 -10.82
N HIS A 69 10.37 -2.67 -10.78
CA HIS A 69 10.29 -3.67 -11.86
C HIS A 69 8.87 -3.88 -12.38
N LYS A 70 7.95 -2.96 -12.04
CA LYS A 70 6.59 -2.86 -12.60
C LYS A 70 5.66 -4.05 -12.31
N GLN A 71 5.97 -4.88 -11.32
CA GLN A 71 4.99 -5.85 -10.82
C GLN A 71 3.75 -5.14 -10.32
N VAL A 72 2.61 -5.77 -10.51
CA VAL A 72 1.30 -5.21 -10.15
C VAL A 72 0.68 -6.08 -9.08
N TRP A 73 0.22 -5.45 -8.00
CA TRP A 73 -0.55 -6.10 -6.96
C TRP A 73 -1.93 -5.50 -6.85
N ASP A 74 -2.89 -6.30 -6.41
CA ASP A 74 -4.11 -5.80 -5.80
C ASP A 74 -3.77 -5.17 -4.45
N LEU A 75 -4.16 -3.91 -4.25
CA LEU A 75 -3.78 -3.15 -3.07
C LEU A 75 -4.62 -3.51 -1.83
N GLU A 76 -5.79 -4.11 -2.02
CA GLU A 76 -6.72 -4.49 -0.95
C GLU A 76 -6.42 -5.89 -0.40
N SER A 77 -6.18 -6.87 -1.28
CA SER A 77 -5.87 -8.25 -0.91
C SER A 77 -4.37 -8.54 -0.82
N GLY A 78 -3.53 -7.75 -1.49
CA GLY A 78 -2.08 -8.01 -1.63
C GLY A 78 -1.74 -9.07 -2.69
N GLU A 79 -2.72 -9.61 -3.41
CA GLU A 79 -2.50 -10.59 -4.48
C GLU A 79 -1.58 -10.01 -5.58
N CYS A 80 -0.59 -10.79 -6.03
CA CYS A 80 0.22 -10.42 -7.17
C CYS A 80 -0.54 -10.71 -8.48
N LEU A 81 -0.88 -9.65 -9.22
CA LEU A 81 -1.68 -9.71 -10.45
C LEU A 81 -0.82 -9.79 -11.71
N ASP A 82 0.40 -9.27 -11.65
CA ASP A 82 1.41 -9.40 -12.69
C ASP A 82 2.79 -9.51 -12.03
N PRO A 83 3.43 -10.68 -12.06
CA PRO A 83 4.74 -10.89 -11.44
C PRO A 83 5.91 -10.46 -12.34
N GLY A 84 5.64 -9.90 -13.53
CA GLY A 84 6.68 -9.47 -14.47
C GLY A 84 7.54 -10.63 -14.98
N GLY A 85 6.91 -11.78 -15.23
CA GLY A 85 7.57 -12.99 -15.73
C GLY A 85 8.31 -13.83 -14.68
N LYS A 86 8.12 -13.55 -13.38
CA LYS A 86 8.63 -14.34 -12.25
C LYS A 86 7.51 -15.12 -11.56
N ASP A 87 7.85 -15.93 -10.56
CA ASP A 87 6.85 -16.51 -9.67
C ASP A 87 6.14 -15.40 -8.86
N PRO A 88 4.82 -15.49 -8.65
CA PRO A 88 4.06 -14.46 -7.94
C PRO A 88 4.42 -14.43 -6.45
N LEU A 89 4.69 -13.23 -5.95
CA LEU A 89 4.97 -12.96 -4.53
C LEU A 89 3.92 -11.95 -4.01
N PRO A 90 3.08 -12.33 -3.02
CA PRO A 90 2.04 -11.45 -2.50
C PRO A 90 2.63 -10.35 -1.60
N LEU A 91 1.84 -9.31 -1.35
CA LEU A 91 2.11 -8.31 -0.33
C LEU A 91 1.35 -8.64 0.95
N ARG A 92 1.99 -8.42 2.10
CA ARG A 92 1.28 -8.31 3.37
C ARG A 92 0.44 -7.04 3.39
N THR A 93 -0.84 -7.14 3.71
CA THR A 93 -1.75 -6.01 3.92
C THR A 93 -1.85 -5.66 5.40
N TYR A 94 -2.33 -4.44 5.68
CA TYR A 94 -2.60 -3.94 7.02
C TYR A 94 -4.02 -3.39 7.06
N THR A 95 -4.74 -3.68 8.14
CA THR A 95 -6.08 -3.12 8.35
C THR A 95 -5.95 -1.64 8.64
N ALA A 96 -6.67 -0.80 7.89
CA ALA A 96 -6.72 0.64 8.10
C ALA A 96 -8.10 1.07 8.62
N GLN A 97 -8.09 1.95 9.62
CA GLN A 97 -9.29 2.60 10.13
C GLN A 97 -9.04 4.10 10.27
N VAL A 98 -10.04 4.91 9.94
CA VAL A 98 -10.00 6.35 10.18
C VAL A 98 -10.88 6.67 11.37
N ILE A 99 -10.27 7.14 12.46
CA ILE A 99 -10.95 7.47 13.72
C ILE A 99 -10.74 8.95 13.98
N HIS A 100 -11.84 9.73 14.00
CA HIS A 100 -11.80 11.19 14.19
C HIS A 100 -10.80 11.92 13.27
N GLY A 101 -10.63 11.44 12.04
CA GLY A 101 -9.71 12.03 11.06
C GLY A 101 -8.27 11.53 11.14
N THR A 102 -7.93 10.71 12.14
CA THR A 102 -6.61 10.06 12.25
C THR A 102 -6.64 8.66 11.64
N VAL A 103 -5.62 8.34 10.84
CA VAL A 103 -5.41 7.01 10.27
C VAL A 103 -4.73 6.12 11.31
N HIS A 104 -5.34 4.98 11.58
CA HIS A 104 -4.81 3.92 12.43
C HIS A 104 -4.62 2.64 11.63
N LEU A 105 -3.48 1.98 11.83
CA LEU A 105 -3.15 0.72 11.17
C LEU A 105 -2.98 -0.42 12.17
N SER A 106 -3.30 -1.64 11.75
CA SER A 106 -2.93 -2.86 12.46
C SER A 106 -2.48 -3.96 11.50
N PRO A 107 -1.61 -4.88 11.97
CA PRO A 107 -1.16 -6.02 11.19
C PRO A 107 -2.25 -6.96 10.69
#